data_AF-A0A2A2FDJ5-F1
#
_entry.id   AF-A0A2A2FDJ5-F1
#
_cell.length_a   1.000
_cell.length_b   1.000
_cell.length_c   1.000
_cell.angle_alpha   90.00
_cell.angle_beta   90.00
_cell.angle_gamma   90.00
#
_symmetry.space_group_name_H-M   'P 1'
#
loop_
_entity.id
_entity.type
_entity.pdbx_description
1 polymer ?
#
loop_
_entity_poly.entity_id
_entity_poly.type
_entity_poly.pdbx_seq_one_letter_code
_entity_poly.pdbx_strand_id
1 'polypeptide(L)'
;MYSTSEAWITDVSDTLGWVAGDPWVQQSASDVADRSSRRYNVDVAVDDCSDLWAFTTVPHPSLDYGGPTDVEELRPLTLRLLVSTVGEWVGLLFGSLHLDVRGWDVSGDHLRGLLSKRGVPTAEHNGDGYAEDSPTCRYHYDDDVVVVPHYDALELLDSVGLSLSDVAEPITFQN
;
A
#
# COMPACT_ATOMS: atom_id res chain seq x y z
N MET A 1 2.19 10.43 8.55
CA MET A 1 1.12 10.92 9.44
C MET A 1 1.72 11.16 10.83
N TYR A 2 1.12 12.03 11.65
CA TYR A 2 1.59 12.33 13.02
C TYR A 2 0.44 12.26 14.02
N SER A 3 0.72 11.87 15.27
CA SER A 3 -0.23 11.81 16.37
C SER A 3 0.49 11.95 17.72
N THR A 4 -0.20 12.47 18.74
CA THR A 4 0.26 12.41 20.15
C THR A 4 -0.30 11.20 20.91
N SER A 5 -1.09 10.36 20.25
CA SER A 5 -1.61 9.10 20.78
C SER A 5 -0.98 7.94 20.01
N GLU A 6 -0.17 7.14 20.71
CA GLU A 6 0.40 5.88 20.21
C GLU A 6 -0.70 4.93 19.73
N ALA A 7 -1.66 4.63 20.61
CA ALA A 7 -2.74 3.70 20.30
C ALA A 7 -3.53 4.08 19.03
N TRP A 8 -3.82 5.37 18.83
CA TRP A 8 -4.51 5.82 17.62
C TRP A 8 -3.63 5.68 16.37
N ILE A 9 -2.35 6.03 16.46
CA ILE A 9 -1.48 5.96 15.28
C ILE A 9 -1.19 4.51 14.88
N THR A 10 -1.11 3.60 15.84
CA THR A 10 -1.01 2.16 15.62
C THR A 10 -2.28 1.62 14.99
N ASP A 11 -3.46 1.96 15.50
CA ASP A 11 -4.73 1.53 14.90
C ASP A 11 -4.89 2.00 13.43
N VAL A 12 -4.45 3.22 13.13
CA VAL A 12 -4.43 3.72 11.74
C VAL A 12 -3.40 2.98 10.90
N SER A 13 -2.18 2.76 11.41
CA SER A 13 -1.14 2.01 10.69
C SER A 13 -1.59 0.58 10.39
N ASP A 14 -2.12 -0.12 11.39
CA ASP A 14 -2.66 -1.48 11.27
C ASP A 14 -3.82 -1.54 10.26
N THR A 15 -4.66 -0.51 10.24
CA THR A 15 -5.74 -0.38 9.26
C THR A 15 -5.21 -0.18 7.84
N LEU A 16 -4.13 0.58 7.69
CA LEU A 16 -3.47 0.79 6.39
C LEU A 16 -2.65 -0.42 5.95
N GLY A 17 -2.26 -1.29 6.90
CA GLY A 17 -1.43 -2.48 6.65
C GLY A 17 -0.15 -2.10 5.92
N TRP A 18 0.19 -2.89 4.91
CA TRP A 18 1.33 -2.68 3.99
C TRP A 18 1.50 -1.30 3.35
N VAL A 19 0.46 -0.45 3.33
CA VAL A 19 0.58 0.92 2.81
C VAL A 19 1.30 1.79 3.81
N ALA A 20 1.41 1.39 5.08
CA ALA A 20 2.07 2.09 6.16
C ALA A 20 3.26 1.29 6.71
N GLY A 21 4.34 1.98 7.09
CA GLY A 21 5.40 1.40 7.92
C GLY A 21 5.03 1.42 9.41
N ASP A 22 5.85 0.76 10.23
CA ASP A 22 5.65 0.73 11.68
C ASP A 22 5.66 2.14 12.29
N PRO A 23 4.74 2.45 13.22
CA PRO A 23 4.80 3.70 13.96
C PRO A 23 6.10 3.83 14.77
N TRP A 24 6.72 5.00 14.75
CA TRP A 24 7.90 5.33 15.56
C TRP A 24 7.72 6.66 16.31
N VAL A 25 8.50 6.84 17.38
CA VAL A 25 8.59 8.13 18.09
C VAL A 25 9.42 9.10 17.25
N GLN A 26 8.76 10.08 16.64
CA GLN A 26 9.42 11.14 15.88
C GLN A 26 10.05 12.19 16.79
N GLN A 27 9.39 12.53 17.89
CA GLN A 27 9.90 13.42 18.93
C GLN A 27 9.45 12.91 20.28
N SER A 28 10.39 12.72 21.21
CA SER A 28 10.05 12.32 22.57
C SER A 28 9.42 13.49 23.34
N ALA A 29 8.62 13.20 24.37
CA ALA A 29 8.08 14.18 25.31
C ALA A 29 9.20 15.03 25.92
N SER A 30 10.38 14.43 26.16
CA SER A 30 11.58 15.12 26.62
C SER A 30 12.07 16.15 25.61
N ASP A 31 12.18 15.79 24.33
CA ASP A 31 12.60 16.72 23.27
C ASP A 31 11.59 17.85 23.08
N VAL A 32 10.29 17.54 23.23
CA VAL A 32 9.21 18.52 23.16
C VAL A 32 9.28 19.50 24.32
N ALA A 33 9.50 19.01 25.55
CA ALA A 33 9.68 19.82 26.75
C ALA A 33 10.90 20.74 26.60
N ASP A 34 12.07 20.19 26.26
CA ASP A 34 13.30 20.94 26.03
C ASP A 34 13.14 22.06 25.00
N ARG A 35 12.53 21.74 23.85
CA ARG A 35 12.29 22.71 22.78
C ARG A 35 11.33 23.80 23.25
N SER A 36 10.27 23.43 23.95
CA SER A 36 9.24 24.37 24.41
C SER A 36 9.78 25.29 25.51
N SER A 37 10.55 24.73 26.45
CA SER A 37 11.23 25.48 27.50
C SER A 37 12.18 26.53 26.91
N ARG A 38 13.00 26.14 25.93
CA ARG A 38 13.89 27.08 25.22
C ARG A 38 13.13 28.13 24.42
N ARG A 39 12.03 27.74 23.76
CA ARG A 39 11.25 28.63 22.90
C ARG A 39 10.48 29.70 23.68
N TYR A 40 9.93 29.32 24.83
CA TYR A 40 9.06 30.19 25.63
C TYR A 40 9.74 30.74 26.89
N ASN A 41 11.00 30.36 27.14
CA ASN A 41 11.79 30.77 28.30
C ASN A 41 11.07 30.49 29.64
N VAL A 42 10.50 29.29 29.75
CA VAL A 42 9.81 28.75 30.94
C VAL A 42 10.29 27.32 31.17
N ASP A 43 10.10 26.78 32.37
CA ASP A 43 10.42 25.38 32.66
C ASP A 43 9.18 24.51 32.41
N VAL A 44 9.14 23.84 31.26
CA VAL A 44 8.09 22.88 30.90
C VAL A 44 8.51 21.51 31.39
N ALA A 45 7.70 20.89 32.25
CA ALA A 45 7.96 19.54 32.73
C ALA A 45 7.72 18.50 31.62
N VAL A 46 8.51 17.44 31.62
CA VAL A 46 8.35 16.31 30.68
C VAL A 46 6.99 15.64 30.85
N ASP A 47 6.49 15.52 32.08
CA ASP A 47 5.20 14.91 32.41
C ASP A 47 3.99 15.68 31.84
N ASP A 48 4.19 16.95 31.47
CA ASP A 48 3.18 17.79 30.81
C ASP A 48 3.22 17.67 29.27
N CYS A 49 4.15 16.87 28.73
CA CYS A 49 4.34 16.66 27.31
C CYS A 49 3.97 15.23 26.91
N SER A 50 3.61 15.05 25.64
CA SER A 50 3.39 13.72 25.04
C SER A 50 4.39 13.49 23.92
N ASP A 51 4.75 12.23 23.70
CA ASP A 51 5.50 11.82 22.53
C ASP A 51 4.72 12.17 21.25
N LEU A 52 5.45 12.60 20.22
CA LEU A 52 4.93 12.74 18.87
C LEU A 52 5.29 11.48 18.09
N TRP A 53 4.29 10.68 17.80
CA TRP A 53 4.39 9.48 16.99
C TRP A 53 4.19 9.79 15.52
N ALA A 54 4.82 8.98 14.65
CA ALA A 54 4.69 9.08 13.20
C ALA A 54 4.69 7.71 12.52
N PHE A 55 4.07 7.62 11.34
CA PHE A 55 4.34 6.57 10.34
C PHE A 55 4.39 7.19 8.94
N THR A 56 5.04 6.53 7.98
CA THR A 56 4.97 6.90 6.56
C THR A 56 4.12 5.91 5.78
N THR A 57 3.42 6.40 4.76
CA THR A 57 2.88 5.53 3.72
C THR A 57 3.82 5.50 2.53
N VAL A 58 4.16 4.32 1.99
CA VAL A 58 5.17 4.07 0.91
C VAL A 58 6.63 4.04 1.43
N PRO A 59 7.57 3.30 0.79
CA PRO A 59 8.98 3.31 1.17
C PRO A 59 9.60 4.70 0.99
N HIS A 60 9.75 5.45 2.08
CA HIS A 60 10.56 6.65 2.15
C HIS A 60 12.04 6.23 2.18
N PRO A 61 12.89 6.61 1.19
CA PRO A 61 14.26 6.11 1.04
C PRO A 61 15.22 6.36 2.21
N SER A 62 14.77 7.07 3.25
CA SER A 62 15.56 7.44 4.42
C SER A 62 15.20 6.64 5.69
N LEU A 63 14.30 5.67 5.60
CA LEU A 63 13.88 4.84 6.73
C LEU A 63 14.31 3.39 6.49
N ASP A 64 14.80 2.74 7.54
CA ASP A 64 15.17 1.33 7.55
C ASP A 64 13.89 0.54 7.81
N TYR A 65 13.44 -0.22 6.81
CA TYR A 65 12.19 -0.96 6.86
C TYR A 65 12.41 -2.30 7.57
N GLY A 66 11.56 -2.62 8.55
CA GLY A 66 11.68 -3.76 9.46
C GLY A 66 11.46 -5.15 8.84
N GLY A 67 11.29 -5.21 7.52
CA GLY A 67 11.00 -6.42 6.77
C GLY A 67 9.49 -6.66 6.61
N PRO A 68 9.12 -7.76 5.94
CA PRO A 68 7.76 -7.99 5.48
C PRO A 68 6.76 -8.01 6.64
N THR A 69 5.76 -7.14 6.58
CA THR A 69 4.65 -7.12 7.53
C THR A 69 3.80 -8.40 7.37
N ASP A 70 3.58 -9.15 8.45
CA ASP A 70 2.73 -10.35 8.53
C ASP A 70 1.23 -10.01 8.33
N VAL A 71 0.87 -9.40 7.20
CA VAL A 71 -0.52 -9.07 6.87
C VAL A 71 -1.25 -10.34 6.46
N GLU A 72 -2.18 -10.80 7.29
CA GLU A 72 -2.95 -12.02 7.03
C GLU A 72 -4.22 -11.81 6.19
N GLU A 73 -4.72 -10.56 6.13
CA GLU A 73 -5.95 -10.17 5.45
C GLU A 73 -5.81 -8.80 4.76
N LEU A 74 -6.30 -8.68 3.52
CA LEU A 74 -6.52 -7.40 2.87
C LEU A 74 -7.86 -6.82 3.33
N ARG A 75 -7.89 -5.76 4.14
CA ARG A 75 -9.15 -5.06 4.43
C ARG A 75 -9.61 -4.22 3.22
N PRO A 76 -10.92 -3.90 3.09
CA PRO A 76 -11.41 -3.17 1.92
C PRO A 76 -10.71 -1.82 1.67
N LEU A 77 -10.46 -1.04 2.72
CA LEU A 77 -9.75 0.22 2.61
C LEU A 77 -8.29 0.03 2.17
N THR A 78 -7.61 -0.95 2.75
CA THR A 78 -6.22 -1.33 2.44
C THR A 78 -6.08 -1.75 0.96
N LEU A 79 -7.02 -2.55 0.47
CA LEU A 79 -7.06 -2.99 -0.92
C LEU A 79 -7.34 -1.82 -1.87
N ARG A 80 -8.29 -0.94 -1.53
CA ARG A 80 -8.53 0.30 -2.28
C ARG A 80 -7.26 1.13 -2.41
N LEU A 81 -6.58 1.36 -1.28
CA LEU A 81 -5.38 2.19 -1.24
C LEU A 81 -4.23 1.58 -2.03
N LEU A 82 -4.00 0.27 -1.90
CA LEU A 82 -3.03 -0.43 -2.74
C LEU A 82 -3.35 -0.22 -4.22
N VAL A 83 -4.55 -0.58 -4.66
CA VAL A 83 -4.93 -0.52 -6.07
C VAL A 83 -4.78 0.91 -6.59
N SER A 84 -5.13 1.93 -5.80
CA SER A 84 -4.91 3.32 -6.20
C SER A 84 -3.45 3.78 -6.24
N THR A 85 -2.55 3.08 -5.55
CA THR A 85 -1.13 3.47 -5.41
C THR A 85 -0.25 2.75 -6.42
N VAL A 86 -0.48 1.45 -6.62
CA VAL A 86 0.37 0.59 -7.46
C VAL A 86 -0.39 -0.16 -8.55
N GLY A 87 -1.69 0.07 -8.67
CA GLY A 87 -2.51 -0.53 -9.71
C GLY A 87 -2.35 0.22 -11.02
N GLU A 88 -1.94 -0.51 -12.05
CA GLU A 88 -1.83 -0.02 -13.42
C GLU A 88 -2.68 -0.90 -14.34
N TRP A 89 -3.56 -0.28 -15.12
CA TRP A 89 -4.29 -0.99 -16.16
C TRP A 89 -3.43 -1.13 -17.41
N VAL A 90 -3.10 -2.35 -17.78
CA VAL A 90 -2.34 -2.65 -18.99
C VAL A 90 -3.30 -3.17 -20.06
N GLY A 91 -3.63 -2.29 -21.01
CA GLY A 91 -4.57 -2.59 -22.09
C GLY A 91 -5.38 -1.38 -22.54
N LEU A 92 -6.17 -1.58 -23.59
CA LEU A 92 -7.17 -0.60 -24.01
C LEU A 92 -8.53 -1.04 -23.46
N LEU A 93 -9.47 -1.36 -24.34
CA LEU A 93 -10.79 -1.92 -23.99
C LEU A 93 -10.72 -3.29 -23.34
N PHE A 94 -9.70 -4.08 -23.70
CA PHE A 94 -9.41 -5.38 -23.11
C PHE A 94 -7.97 -5.33 -22.58
N GLY A 95 -7.77 -5.82 -21.36
CA GLY A 95 -6.55 -5.65 -20.60
C GLY A 95 -6.65 -6.32 -19.23
N SER A 96 -5.64 -6.12 -18.41
CA SER A 96 -5.55 -6.65 -17.05
C SER A 96 -5.09 -5.55 -16.09
N LEU A 97 -5.42 -5.72 -14.81
CA LEU A 97 -4.89 -4.88 -13.74
C LEU A 97 -3.59 -5.50 -13.24
N HIS A 98 -2.51 -4.72 -13.27
CA HIS A 98 -1.21 -5.10 -12.77
C HIS A 98 -1.00 -4.39 -11.42
N LEU A 99 -0.71 -5.16 -10.39
CA LEU A 99 -0.39 -4.65 -9.05
C LEU A 99 1.11 -4.84 -8.83
N ASP A 100 1.87 -3.76 -8.97
CA ASP A 100 3.33 -3.78 -8.84
C ASP A 100 3.76 -3.53 -7.39
N VAL A 101 4.11 -4.60 -6.68
CA VAL A 101 4.54 -4.52 -5.27
C VAL A 101 6.06 -4.53 -5.11
N ARG A 102 6.82 -4.29 -6.18
CA ARG A 102 8.28 -4.23 -6.07
C ARG A 102 8.71 -3.09 -5.16
N GLY A 103 9.59 -3.41 -4.21
CA GLY A 103 10.05 -2.47 -3.20
C GLY A 103 9.05 -2.24 -2.06
N TRP A 104 7.91 -2.92 -2.04
CA TRP A 104 7.04 -3.01 -0.88
C TRP A 104 7.46 -4.18 0.01
N ASP A 105 7.06 -4.14 1.28
CA ASP A 105 7.31 -5.20 2.27
C ASP A 105 6.38 -6.42 2.08
N VAL A 106 6.09 -6.78 0.82
CA VAL A 106 5.22 -7.90 0.44
C VAL A 106 5.74 -8.55 -0.84
N SER A 107 5.72 -9.88 -0.91
CA SER A 107 5.97 -10.59 -2.16
C SER A 107 4.69 -10.69 -2.99
N GLY A 108 4.84 -10.81 -4.32
CA GLY A 108 3.70 -11.05 -5.19
C GLY A 108 2.94 -12.34 -4.86
N ASP A 109 3.65 -13.40 -4.44
CA ASP A 109 3.01 -14.66 -4.00
C ASP A 109 2.14 -14.49 -2.75
N HIS A 110 2.60 -13.69 -1.79
CA HIS A 110 1.80 -13.39 -0.60
C HIS A 110 0.54 -12.61 -1.00
N LEU A 111 0.68 -11.63 -1.89
CA LEU A 111 -0.45 -10.87 -2.42
C LEU A 111 -1.44 -11.78 -3.18
N ARG A 112 -0.98 -12.70 -4.04
CA ARG A 112 -1.83 -13.70 -4.71
C ARG A 112 -2.62 -14.50 -3.69
N GLY A 113 -1.97 -14.97 -2.62
CA GLY A 113 -2.63 -15.68 -1.52
C GLY A 113 -3.72 -14.85 -0.84
N LEU A 114 -3.46 -13.57 -0.57
CA LEU A 114 -4.44 -12.67 0.04
C LEU A 114 -5.63 -12.38 -0.88
N LEU A 115 -5.40 -12.17 -2.18
CA LEU A 115 -6.44 -11.96 -3.20
C LEU A 115 -7.29 -13.22 -3.39
N SER A 116 -6.66 -14.40 -3.44
CA SER A 116 -7.32 -15.70 -3.54
C SER A 116 -8.26 -15.96 -2.36
N LYS A 117 -7.86 -15.60 -1.12
CA LYS A 117 -8.76 -15.65 0.06
C LYS A 117 -10.01 -14.79 -0.09
N ARG A 118 -9.98 -13.74 -0.93
CA ARG A 118 -11.14 -12.90 -1.26
C ARG A 118 -11.90 -13.36 -2.50
N GLY A 119 -11.48 -14.46 -3.12
CA GLY A 119 -12.07 -14.97 -4.35
C GLY A 119 -11.69 -14.17 -5.59
N VAL A 120 -10.60 -13.39 -5.55
CA VAL A 120 -10.07 -12.67 -6.71
C VAL A 120 -9.05 -13.56 -7.43
N PRO A 121 -9.33 -14.06 -8.64
CA PRO A 121 -8.39 -14.84 -9.40
C PRO A 121 -7.20 -13.99 -9.85
N THR A 122 -6.01 -14.58 -9.81
CA THR A 122 -4.80 -13.98 -10.36
C THR A 122 -4.26 -14.87 -11.47
N ALA A 123 -3.61 -14.27 -12.46
CA ALA A 123 -2.92 -15.04 -13.49
C ALA A 123 -1.67 -15.69 -12.88
N GLU A 124 -1.55 -17.02 -12.97
CA GLU A 124 -0.47 -17.80 -12.37
C GLU A 124 0.46 -18.41 -13.43
N HIS A 125 1.70 -18.67 -13.02
CA HIS A 125 2.74 -19.30 -13.82
C HIS A 125 2.47 -20.80 -14.00
N ASN A 126 2.22 -21.28 -15.22
CA ASN A 126 2.13 -22.71 -15.52
C ASN A 126 3.50 -23.28 -15.89
N GLY A 127 4.32 -23.60 -14.88
CA GLY A 127 5.48 -24.51 -14.92
C GLY A 127 6.56 -24.27 -15.99
N ASP A 128 6.23 -24.48 -17.26
CA ASP A 128 7.13 -24.53 -18.42
C ASP A 128 7.03 -23.29 -19.34
N GLY A 129 6.20 -22.30 -19.02
CA GLY A 129 6.12 -21.03 -19.74
C GLY A 129 5.05 -20.08 -19.21
N TYR A 130 5.22 -18.78 -19.50
CA TYR A 130 4.21 -17.75 -19.20
C TYR A 130 2.88 -18.15 -19.84
N ALA A 131 1.79 -18.09 -19.08
CA ALA A 131 0.47 -18.36 -19.62
C ALA A 131 0.16 -17.38 -20.77
N GLU A 132 -0.61 -17.83 -21.76
CA GLU A 132 -0.72 -17.14 -23.05
C GLU A 132 -1.26 -15.71 -22.89
N ASP A 133 -0.50 -14.72 -23.39
CA ASP A 133 -0.94 -13.32 -23.52
C ASP A 133 -2.21 -13.28 -24.38
N SER A 134 -3.35 -13.10 -23.72
CA SER A 134 -4.66 -13.06 -24.36
C SER A 134 -5.19 -11.62 -24.33
N PRO A 135 -6.13 -11.24 -25.22
CA PRO A 135 -6.70 -9.90 -25.19
C PRO A 135 -7.25 -9.50 -23.81
N THR A 136 -7.70 -10.47 -23.01
CA THR A 136 -8.31 -10.29 -21.68
C THR A 136 -7.36 -10.55 -20.51
N CYS A 137 -6.10 -10.90 -20.77
CA CYS A 137 -5.10 -11.13 -19.72
C CYS A 137 -3.71 -10.93 -20.29
N ARG A 138 -3.05 -9.83 -19.89
CA ARG A 138 -1.64 -9.57 -20.19
C ARG A 138 -0.79 -9.94 -19.00
N TYR A 139 0.28 -10.66 -19.24
CA TYR A 139 1.17 -11.11 -18.17
C TYR A 139 2.27 -10.09 -17.88
N HIS A 140 2.84 -10.20 -16.68
CA HIS A 140 4.10 -9.56 -16.33
C HIS A 140 5.12 -10.66 -15.99
N TYR A 141 6.39 -10.42 -16.31
CA TYR A 141 7.47 -11.41 -16.18
C TYR A 141 8.04 -11.52 -14.76
N ASP A 142 7.67 -10.59 -13.90
CA ASP A 142 8.20 -10.42 -12.56
C ASP A 142 7.18 -10.95 -11.56
N ASP A 143 7.61 -11.84 -10.67
CA ASP A 143 6.71 -12.51 -9.70
C ASP A 143 6.10 -11.52 -8.71
N ASP A 144 6.74 -10.37 -8.48
CA ASP A 144 6.25 -9.28 -7.63
C ASP A 144 5.28 -8.32 -8.36
N VAL A 145 4.89 -8.64 -9.60
CA VAL A 145 3.77 -7.99 -10.28
C VAL A 145 2.62 -8.96 -10.40
N VAL A 146 1.57 -8.72 -9.61
CA VAL A 146 0.38 -9.57 -9.59
C VAL A 146 -0.61 -9.11 -10.63
N VAL A 147 -0.96 -10.01 -11.55
CA VAL A 147 -1.89 -9.74 -12.65
C VAL A 147 -3.27 -10.25 -12.30
N VAL A 148 -4.27 -9.37 -12.34
CA VAL A 148 -5.70 -9.70 -12.24
C VAL A 148 -6.32 -9.64 -13.65
N PRO A 149 -6.93 -10.73 -14.14
CA PRO A 149 -7.54 -10.78 -15.49
C PRO A 149 -8.67 -9.77 -15.68
N HIS A 150 -9.01 -9.46 -16.93
CA HIS A 150 -9.91 -8.36 -17.30
C HIS A 150 -11.20 -8.25 -16.48
N TYR A 151 -12.02 -9.30 -16.47
CA TYR A 151 -13.34 -9.26 -15.83
C TYR A 151 -13.20 -9.21 -14.31
N ASP A 152 -12.30 -10.02 -13.76
CA ASP A 152 -12.00 -10.05 -12.33
C ASP A 152 -11.44 -8.71 -11.83
N ALA A 153 -10.65 -8.03 -12.68
CA ALA A 153 -10.11 -6.71 -12.37
C ALA A 153 -11.20 -5.65 -12.34
N LEU A 154 -12.17 -5.69 -13.26
CA LEU A 154 -13.32 -4.78 -13.23
C LEU A 154 -14.19 -5.00 -11.99
N GLU A 155 -14.44 -6.26 -11.63
CA GLU A 155 -15.18 -6.61 -10.41
C GLU A 155 -14.43 -6.19 -9.14
N LEU A 156 -13.11 -6.39 -9.11
CA LEU A 156 -12.24 -5.95 -8.03
C LEU A 156 -12.30 -4.43 -7.86
N LEU A 157 -12.14 -3.66 -8.93
CA LEU A 157 -12.20 -2.20 -8.90
C LEU A 157 -13.54 -1.70 -8.36
N ASP A 158 -14.65 -2.24 -8.87
CA ASP A 158 -15.99 -1.90 -8.40
C ASP A 158 -16.16 -2.22 -6.90
N SER A 159 -15.68 -3.38 -6.45
CA SER A 159 -15.77 -3.81 -5.05
C SER A 159 -15.07 -2.88 -4.06
N VAL A 160 -14.04 -2.16 -4.50
CA VAL A 160 -13.30 -1.17 -3.68
C VAL A 160 -13.69 0.28 -3.97
N GLY A 161 -14.70 0.48 -4.82
CA GLY A 161 -15.21 1.80 -5.20
C GLY A 161 -14.20 2.60 -6.02
N LEU A 162 -13.47 1.92 -6.90
CA LEU A 162 -12.62 2.48 -7.95
C LEU A 162 -13.19 2.13 -9.32
N SER A 163 -12.69 2.83 -10.32
CA SER A 163 -13.07 2.70 -11.73
C SER A 163 -11.83 2.47 -12.58
N LEU A 164 -12.03 2.05 -13.83
CA LEU A 164 -10.93 1.90 -14.79
C LEU A 164 -10.11 3.20 -14.94
N SER A 165 -10.76 4.37 -14.88
CA SER A 165 -10.08 5.66 -14.99
C SER A 165 -9.17 6.01 -13.80
N ASP A 166 -9.31 5.31 -12.66
CA ASP A 166 -8.45 5.53 -11.50
C ASP A 166 -7.08 4.83 -11.63
N VAL A 167 -6.96 3.86 -12.55
CA VAL A 167 -5.77 3.00 -12.71
C VAL A 167 -5.24 2.94 -14.15
N ALA A 168 -5.99 3.47 -15.13
CA ALA A 168 -5.55 3.58 -16.51
C ALA A 168 -4.87 4.93 -16.78
N GLU A 169 -3.81 4.92 -17.60
CA GLU A 169 -3.29 6.18 -18.14
C GLU A 169 -4.39 6.93 -18.91
N PRO A 170 -4.45 8.27 -18.83
CA PRO A 170 -5.36 9.05 -19.64
C PRO A 170 -5.13 8.75 -21.13
N ILE A 171 -6.18 8.34 -21.84
CA ILE A 171 -6.10 8.12 -23.28
C ILE A 171 -5.90 9.49 -23.96
N THR A 172 -4.66 9.90 -24.16
CA THR A 172 -4.34 11.04 -25.02
C THR A 172 -4.42 10.61 -26.47
N PHE A 173 -5.50 11.00 -27.14
CA PHE A 173 -5.55 10.96 -28.60
C PHE A 173 -4.54 11.98 -29.14
N GLN A 174 -3.37 11.52 -29.58
CA GLN A 174 -2.50 12.34 -30.41
C GLN A 174 -3.13 12.44 -31.80
N ASN A 175 -3.58 13.65 -32.15
CA ASN A 175 -4.00 14.03 -33.51
C ASN A 175 -2.80 14.13 -34.45
#